data_AF-A0A0H3KM64-F1
#
_entry.id   AF-A0A0H3KM64-F1
#
_cell.length_a   1.000
_cell.length_b   1.000
_cell.length_c   1.000
_cell.angle_alpha   90.00
_cell.angle_beta   90.00
_cell.angle_gamma   90.00
#
_symmetry.space_group_name_H-M   'P 1'
#
loop_
_entity.id
_entity.type
_entity.pdbx_description
1 polymer ?
#
loop_
_entity_poly.entity_id
_entity_poly.type
_entity_poly.pdbx_seq_one_letter_code
_entity_poly.pdbx_strand_id
1 'polypeptide(L)'
;MSDLTADESRLIAEIDRLKAAFPKTRELYREVCALLFFRFGITPTANRLYQLVRKGSMSTPTAVLGEFWAELREKSRVRIEHPDLPADLQAAAGELVATLWTRSSADAAAALDALRAEVEAERAAAKTEVAALQSELARTETALEQRTAALLAAQVRIQELEQARAADDATRRAQQAEIERLKADNAEGARALAQARADFGTQLDRLRDDASRAEERLRASERRALQEIERERQATARLQKELDATNARADERDARLRREIGALQAQLADSQHRCGVLEGQLEGARSAQAASAAELDALRAERASAPRVTPRRGPIRPVSAVRATKPIARRRVPKPA
;
A
#
# COMPACT_ATOMS: atom_id res chain seq x y z
N MET A 1 -93.75 24.19 19.51
CA MET A 1 -94.40 23.12 20.31
C MET A 1 -93.87 23.10 21.74
N SER A 2 -92.58 23.37 21.98
CA SER A 2 -91.96 23.39 23.32
C SER A 2 -92.37 24.60 24.19
N ASP A 3 -92.64 25.77 23.59
CA ASP A 3 -92.99 26.99 24.36
C ASP A 3 -94.35 26.88 25.05
N LEU A 4 -95.36 26.29 24.39
CA LEU A 4 -96.70 26.10 24.95
C LEU A 4 -96.71 25.18 26.19
N THR A 5 -95.88 24.13 26.19
CA THR A 5 -95.77 23.19 27.32
C THR A 5 -94.99 23.76 28.51
N ALA A 6 -94.01 24.63 28.23
CA ALA A 6 -93.28 25.36 29.27
C ALA A 6 -94.18 26.40 29.95
N ASP A 7 -95.05 27.06 29.17
CA ASP A 7 -96.01 28.03 29.69
C ASP A 7 -97.12 27.39 30.54
N GLU A 8 -97.61 26.19 30.20
CA GLU A 8 -98.58 25.46 31.04
C GLU A 8 -97.98 25.04 32.40
N SER A 9 -96.72 24.59 32.41
CA SER A 9 -96.02 24.20 33.64
C SER A 9 -95.79 25.40 34.56
N ARG A 10 -95.41 26.54 33.97
CA ARG A 10 -95.24 27.82 34.66
C ARG A 10 -96.56 28.38 35.19
N LEU A 11 -97.64 28.23 34.42
CA LEU A 11 -99.00 28.63 34.82
C LEU A 11 -99.46 27.89 36.08
N ILE A 12 -99.28 26.57 36.13
CA ILE A 12 -99.70 25.75 37.29
C ILE A 12 -98.91 26.16 38.55
N ALA A 13 -97.60 26.35 38.45
CA ALA A 13 -96.76 26.75 39.57
C ALA A 13 -97.17 28.12 40.15
N GLU A 14 -97.52 29.07 39.29
CA GLU A 14 -97.95 30.41 39.72
C GLU A 14 -99.35 30.39 40.34
N ILE A 15 -100.25 29.55 39.84
CA ILE A 15 -101.57 29.31 40.45
C ILE A 15 -101.44 28.67 41.83
N ASP A 16 -100.48 27.75 42.03
CA ASP A 16 -100.24 27.14 43.32
C ASP A 16 -99.66 28.13 44.35
N ARG A 17 -98.84 29.10 43.91
CA ARG A 17 -98.44 30.24 44.75
C ARG A 17 -99.63 31.12 45.12
N LEU A 18 -100.51 31.43 44.18
CA LEU A 18 -101.73 32.20 44.44
C LEU A 18 -102.67 31.49 45.42
N LYS A 19 -102.79 30.15 45.33
CA LYS A 19 -103.56 29.34 46.29
C LYS A 19 -103.04 29.45 47.72
N ALA A 20 -101.74 29.64 47.91
CA ALA A 20 -101.12 29.82 49.22
C ALA A 20 -101.27 31.25 49.75
N ALA A 21 -101.22 32.25 48.87
CA ALA A 21 -101.31 33.67 49.23
C ALA A 21 -102.74 34.16 49.49
N PHE A 22 -103.74 33.59 48.81
CA PHE A 22 -105.14 34.01 48.91
C PHE A 22 -106.01 32.89 49.52
N PRO A 23 -106.28 32.92 50.84
CA PRO A 23 -107.05 31.88 51.51
C PRO A 23 -108.55 31.93 51.16
N LYS A 24 -109.06 33.08 50.69
CA LYS A 24 -110.47 33.23 50.27
C LYS A 24 -110.67 32.83 48.82
N THR A 25 -111.62 31.91 48.60
CA THR A 25 -111.91 31.32 47.29
C THR A 25 -112.28 32.34 46.19
N ARG A 26 -113.06 33.38 46.52
CA ARG A 26 -113.48 34.41 45.52
C ARG A 26 -112.32 35.28 45.05
N GLU A 27 -111.47 35.72 45.98
CA GLU A 27 -110.29 36.55 45.69
C GLU A 27 -109.27 35.74 44.87
N LEU A 28 -109.06 34.47 45.24
CA LEU A 28 -108.24 33.55 44.47
C LEU A 28 -108.73 33.38 43.03
N TYR A 29 -110.04 33.23 42.81
CA TYR A 29 -110.59 33.15 41.46
C TYR A 29 -110.36 34.44 40.65
N ARG A 30 -110.43 35.62 41.28
CA ARG A 30 -110.17 36.91 40.61
C ARG A 30 -108.71 37.05 40.19
N GLU A 31 -107.78 36.68 41.06
CA GLU A 31 -106.34 36.73 40.76
C GLU A 31 -105.95 35.70 39.69
N VAL A 32 -106.56 34.52 39.70
CA VAL A 32 -106.34 33.52 38.64
C VAL A 32 -106.95 34.00 37.30
N CYS A 33 -108.11 34.67 37.31
CA CYS A 33 -108.63 35.35 36.10
C CYS A 33 -107.64 36.39 35.57
N ALA A 34 -107.09 37.24 36.45
CA ALA A 34 -106.12 38.26 36.09
C ALA A 34 -104.81 37.65 35.56
N LEU A 35 -104.31 36.60 36.19
CA LEU A 35 -103.11 35.88 35.76
C LEU A 35 -103.28 35.29 34.35
N LEU A 36 -104.38 34.56 34.13
CA LEU A 36 -104.68 33.96 32.83
C LEU A 36 -104.77 35.01 31.72
N PHE A 37 -105.51 36.09 31.98
CA PHE A 37 -105.78 37.10 30.97
C PHE A 37 -104.57 38.01 30.69
N PHE A 38 -103.92 38.55 31.72
CA PHE A 38 -102.85 39.54 31.53
C PHE A 38 -101.47 38.96 31.32
N ARG A 39 -101.14 37.82 31.94
CA ARG A 39 -99.79 37.26 31.89
C ARG A 39 -99.64 36.19 30.80
N PHE A 40 -100.67 35.37 30.62
CA PHE A 40 -100.64 34.25 29.69
C PHE A 40 -101.51 34.47 28.44
N GLY A 41 -102.30 35.55 28.36
CA GLY A 41 -103.14 35.86 27.20
C GLY A 41 -104.28 34.86 26.96
N ILE A 42 -104.62 34.02 27.94
CA ILE A 42 -105.67 33.02 27.84
C ILE A 42 -106.98 33.61 28.34
N THR A 43 -108.05 33.54 27.55
CA THR A 43 -109.38 33.99 27.98
C THR A 43 -109.89 33.11 29.13
N PRO A 44 -110.07 33.66 30.35
CA PRO A 44 -110.56 32.86 31.46
C PRO A 44 -111.99 32.39 31.21
N THR A 45 -112.23 31.09 31.34
CA THR A 45 -113.55 30.47 31.27
C THR A 45 -113.89 29.81 32.61
N ALA A 46 -115.18 29.78 32.98
CA ALA A 46 -115.63 29.25 34.26
C ALA A 46 -115.14 27.81 34.51
N ASN A 47 -115.19 26.97 33.48
CA ASN A 47 -114.74 25.58 33.56
C ASN A 47 -113.21 25.48 33.76
N ARG A 48 -112.42 26.27 33.04
CA ARG A 48 -110.95 26.25 33.16
C ARG A 48 -110.47 26.77 34.51
N LEU A 49 -111.09 27.83 35.02
CA LEU A 49 -110.84 28.35 36.37
C LEU A 49 -111.13 27.28 37.43
N TYR A 50 -112.27 26.60 37.32
CA TYR A 50 -112.64 25.53 38.23
C TYR A 50 -111.63 24.37 38.20
N GLN A 51 -111.19 23.94 37.01
CA GLN A 51 -110.21 22.86 36.85
C GLN A 51 -108.83 23.16 37.46
N LEU A 52 -108.42 24.42 37.45
CA LEU A 52 -107.10 24.87 37.94
C LEU A 52 -107.10 25.13 39.45
N VAL A 53 -108.18 25.70 40.00
CA VAL A 53 -108.28 26.08 41.43
C VAL A 53 -108.87 24.96 42.29
N ARG A 54 -109.82 24.18 41.75
CA ARG A 54 -110.51 23.04 42.40
C ARG A 54 -111.02 23.31 43.83
N LYS A 55 -111.52 24.52 44.13
CA LYS A 55 -112.06 24.90 45.44
C LYS A 55 -113.40 25.63 45.32
N GLY A 56 -114.38 25.28 46.16
CA GLY A 56 -115.68 25.95 46.23
C GLY A 56 -116.77 25.36 45.32
N SER A 57 -117.96 25.98 45.34
CA SER A 57 -119.13 25.58 44.54
C SER A 57 -118.96 25.97 43.06
N MET A 58 -119.61 25.21 42.17
CA MET A 58 -119.56 25.42 40.71
C MET A 58 -120.10 26.78 40.25
N SER A 59 -120.92 27.47 41.05
CA SER A 59 -121.47 28.80 40.71
C SER A 59 -120.50 29.96 40.95
N THR A 60 -119.47 29.77 41.78
CA THR A 60 -118.53 30.83 42.18
C THR A 60 -117.60 31.31 41.05
N PRO A 61 -117.00 30.44 40.22
CA PRO A 61 -116.15 30.86 39.10
C PRO A 61 -116.90 31.73 38.08
N THR A 62 -118.17 31.42 37.81
CA THR A 62 -118.99 32.18 36.84
C THR A 62 -119.31 33.59 37.33
N ALA A 63 -119.65 33.74 38.61
CA ALA A 63 -119.94 35.05 39.20
C ALA A 63 -118.70 35.96 39.23
N VAL A 64 -117.56 35.43 39.69
CA VAL A 64 -116.29 36.18 39.74
C VAL A 64 -115.78 36.53 38.34
N LEU A 65 -115.98 35.65 37.37
CA LEU A 65 -115.64 35.94 35.97
C LEU A 65 -116.49 37.08 35.39
N GLY A 66 -117.79 37.11 35.68
CA GLY A 66 -118.68 38.19 35.28
C GLY A 66 -118.28 39.54 35.90
N GLU A 67 -118.00 39.56 37.21
CA GLU A 67 -117.51 40.73 37.94
C GLU A 67 -116.17 41.22 37.37
N PHE A 68 -115.21 40.31 37.12
CA PHE A 68 -113.91 40.63 36.54
C PHE A 68 -114.04 41.30 35.16
N TRP A 69 -114.87 40.76 34.27
CA TRP A 69 -115.06 41.37 32.95
C TRP A 69 -115.82 42.70 33.02
N ALA A 70 -116.71 42.89 33.98
CA ALA A 70 -117.37 44.18 34.21
C ALA A 70 -116.37 45.24 34.68
N GLU A 71 -115.54 44.92 35.68
CA GLU A 71 -114.49 45.80 36.18
C GLU A 71 -113.43 46.12 35.14
N LEU A 72 -113.02 45.12 34.35
CA LEU A 72 -112.01 45.29 33.32
C LEU A 72 -112.49 46.23 32.21
N ARG A 73 -113.74 46.06 31.76
CA ARG A 73 -114.36 46.94 30.74
C ARG A 73 -114.54 48.37 31.25
N GLU A 74 -114.80 48.56 32.54
CA GLU A 74 -114.92 49.90 33.13
C GLU A 74 -113.54 50.57 33.22
N LYS A 75 -112.51 49.83 33.65
CA LYS A 75 -111.14 50.36 33.79
C LYS A 75 -110.41 50.57 32.47
N SER A 76 -110.75 49.83 31.42
CA SER A 76 -110.13 49.95 30.10
C SER A 76 -110.74 51.07 29.25
N ARG A 77 -111.81 51.72 29.70
CA ARG A 77 -112.40 52.88 29.01
C ARG A 77 -111.57 54.12 29.29
N VAL A 78 -110.96 54.66 28.24
CA VAL A 78 -110.37 56.01 28.28
C VAL A 78 -111.51 57.02 28.25
N ARG A 79 -112.03 57.39 29.42
CA ARG A 79 -112.97 58.52 29.57
C ARG A 79 -112.20 59.76 29.98
N ILE A 80 -112.25 60.80 29.16
CA ILE A 80 -111.84 62.15 29.54
C ILE A 80 -113.01 62.72 30.34
N GLU A 81 -113.09 62.46 31.65
CA GLU A 81 -114.19 63.00 32.46
C GLU A 81 -113.92 64.48 32.76
N HIS A 82 -114.72 65.35 32.14
CA HIS A 82 -114.78 66.78 32.45
C HIS A 82 -116.26 67.18 32.60
N PRO A 83 -116.67 67.88 33.68
CA PRO A 83 -118.09 68.03 34.07
C PRO A 83 -119.02 68.65 33.01
N ASP A 84 -118.47 69.44 32.08
CA ASP A 84 -119.23 70.21 31.08
C ASP A 84 -119.04 69.73 29.63
N LEU A 85 -118.47 68.54 29.39
CA LEU A 85 -118.18 68.07 28.01
C LEU A 85 -119.29 67.13 27.48
N PRO A 86 -119.90 67.43 26.31
CA PRO A 86 -120.86 66.54 25.65
C PRO A 86 -120.28 65.15 25.36
N ALA A 87 -121.09 64.11 25.58
CA ALA A 87 -120.68 62.71 25.46
C ALA A 87 -120.09 62.35 24.07
N ASP A 88 -120.61 62.97 23.00
CA ASP A 88 -120.14 62.74 21.63
C ASP A 88 -118.70 63.25 21.42
N LEU A 89 -118.33 64.38 22.03
CA LEU A 89 -116.98 64.93 21.97
C LEU A 89 -115.99 64.12 22.80
N GLN A 90 -116.44 63.60 23.95
CA GLN A 90 -115.65 62.70 24.78
C GLN A 90 -115.32 61.38 24.06
N ALA A 91 -116.30 60.82 23.34
CA ALA A 91 -116.12 59.61 22.54
C ALA A 91 -115.13 59.85 21.38
N ALA A 92 -115.30 60.94 20.63
CA ALA A 92 -114.41 61.29 19.53
C ALA A 92 -112.97 61.55 19.98
N ALA A 93 -112.78 62.21 21.13
CA ALA A 93 -111.45 62.44 21.71
C ALA A 93 -110.79 61.13 22.18
N GLY A 94 -111.55 60.22 22.80
CA GLY A 94 -111.06 58.90 23.19
C GLY A 94 -110.64 58.05 21.98
N GLU A 95 -111.41 58.09 20.89
CA GLU A 95 -111.11 57.39 19.64
C GLU A 95 -109.84 57.94 18.97
N LEU A 96 -109.65 59.27 18.97
CA LEU A 96 -108.43 59.89 18.45
C LEU A 96 -107.18 59.47 19.25
N VAL A 97 -107.25 59.49 20.59
CA VAL A 97 -106.15 59.06 21.47
C VAL A 97 -105.85 57.57 21.27
N ALA A 98 -106.86 56.73 21.16
CA ALA A 98 -106.68 55.30 20.90
C ALA A 98 -106.02 55.04 19.54
N THR A 99 -106.43 55.78 18.50
CA THR A 99 -105.87 55.67 17.15
C THR A 99 -104.41 56.15 17.12
N LEU A 100 -104.12 57.29 17.76
CA LEU A 100 -102.76 57.82 17.87
C LEU A 100 -101.84 56.86 18.64
N TRP A 101 -102.31 56.31 19.76
CA TRP A 101 -101.59 55.32 20.55
C TRP A 101 -101.29 54.05 19.73
N THR A 102 -102.29 53.54 19.02
CA THR A 102 -102.15 52.33 18.19
C THR A 102 -101.12 52.57 17.08
N ARG A 103 -101.21 53.70 16.39
CA ARG A 103 -100.26 54.06 15.33
C ARG A 103 -98.84 54.27 15.87
N SER A 104 -98.69 55.04 16.94
CA SER A 104 -97.39 55.28 17.59
C SER A 104 -96.74 53.98 18.08
N SER A 105 -97.55 53.08 18.68
CA SER A 105 -97.07 51.77 19.13
C SER A 105 -96.66 50.86 17.96
N ALA A 106 -97.39 50.91 16.85
CA ALA A 106 -97.05 50.17 15.63
C ALA A 106 -95.76 50.72 14.98
N ASP A 107 -95.63 52.05 14.87
CA ASP A 107 -94.43 52.70 14.32
C ASP A 107 -93.19 52.41 15.19
N ALA A 108 -93.34 52.45 16.52
CA ALA A 108 -92.28 52.10 17.46
C ALA A 108 -91.87 50.62 17.38
N ALA A 109 -92.83 49.71 17.23
CA ALA A 109 -92.56 48.28 17.03
C ALA A 109 -91.81 48.04 15.70
N ALA A 110 -92.26 48.68 14.61
CA ALA A 110 -91.60 48.58 13.31
C ALA A 110 -90.17 49.14 13.34
N ALA A 111 -89.94 50.26 14.02
CA ALA A 111 -88.60 50.83 14.19
C ALA A 111 -87.69 49.91 15.02
N LEU A 112 -88.22 49.27 16.07
CA LEU A 112 -87.48 48.31 16.88
C LEU A 112 -87.12 47.05 16.08
N ASP A 113 -88.03 46.54 15.27
CA ASP A 113 -87.78 45.37 14.42
C ASP A 113 -86.77 45.69 13.31
N ALA A 114 -86.81 46.89 12.73
CA ALA A 114 -85.80 47.38 11.79
C ALA A 114 -84.41 47.43 12.44
N LEU A 115 -84.29 48.01 13.64
CA LEU A 115 -83.02 48.06 14.38
C LEU A 115 -82.51 46.66 14.73
N ARG A 116 -83.39 45.73 15.12
CA ARG A 116 -83.02 44.34 15.38
C ARG A 116 -82.49 43.65 14.12
N ALA A 117 -83.12 43.88 12.98
CA ALA A 117 -82.67 43.32 11.71
C ALA A 117 -81.29 43.86 11.30
N GLU A 118 -81.06 45.16 11.46
CA GLU A 118 -79.76 45.80 11.20
C GLU A 118 -78.66 45.25 12.13
N VAL A 119 -78.93 45.16 13.43
CA VAL A 119 -77.96 44.59 14.39
C VAL A 119 -77.66 43.12 14.11
N GLU A 120 -78.66 42.30 13.75
CA GLU A 120 -78.39 40.91 13.39
C GLU A 120 -77.65 40.78 12.04
N ALA A 121 -77.88 41.69 11.09
CA ALA A 121 -77.12 41.74 9.84
C ALA A 121 -75.65 42.11 10.09
N GLU A 122 -75.37 43.15 10.88
CA GLU A 122 -74.02 43.55 11.28
C GLU A 122 -73.33 42.43 12.08
N ARG A 123 -74.05 41.78 12.99
CA ARG A 123 -73.54 40.62 13.75
C ARG A 123 -73.21 39.44 12.84
N ALA A 124 -74.03 39.18 11.83
CA ALA A 124 -73.77 38.13 10.85
C ALA A 124 -72.52 38.47 10.01
N ALA A 125 -72.41 39.72 9.53
CA ALA A 125 -71.25 40.20 8.78
C ALA A 125 -69.95 40.08 9.61
N ALA A 126 -69.95 40.58 10.84
CA ALA A 126 -68.81 40.48 11.75
C ALA A 126 -68.41 39.01 12.04
N LYS A 127 -69.39 38.11 12.21
CA LYS A 127 -69.11 36.68 12.38
C LYS A 127 -68.46 36.06 11.14
N THR A 128 -68.92 36.43 9.94
CA THR A 128 -68.32 35.95 8.70
C THR A 128 -66.90 36.46 8.51
N GLU A 129 -66.64 37.73 8.85
CA GLU A 129 -65.30 38.32 8.78
C GLU A 129 -64.34 37.65 9.79
N VAL A 130 -64.77 37.45 11.04
CA VAL A 130 -63.97 36.74 12.05
C VAL A 130 -63.67 35.32 11.60
N ALA A 131 -64.64 34.59 11.04
CA ALA A 131 -64.43 33.24 10.53
C ALA A 131 -63.44 33.23 9.35
N ALA A 132 -63.51 34.23 8.45
CA ALA A 132 -62.56 34.37 7.35
C ALA A 132 -61.13 34.61 7.87
N LEU A 133 -60.96 35.58 8.77
CA LEU A 133 -59.67 35.90 9.39
C LEU A 133 -59.08 34.72 10.17
N GLN A 134 -59.90 33.97 10.90
CA GLN A 134 -59.46 32.74 11.59
C GLN A 134 -58.98 31.68 10.59
N SER A 135 -59.67 31.53 9.47
CA SER A 135 -59.26 30.58 8.42
C SER A 135 -57.94 30.99 7.74
N GLU A 136 -57.74 32.29 7.53
CA GLU A 136 -56.49 32.82 6.98
C GLU A 136 -55.34 32.66 7.96
N LEU A 137 -55.56 32.99 9.24
CA LEU A 137 -54.57 32.81 10.30
C LEU A 137 -54.12 31.35 10.38
N ALA A 138 -55.05 30.40 10.43
CA ALA A 138 -54.74 28.96 10.46
C ALA A 138 -53.92 28.51 9.24
N ARG A 139 -54.23 29.03 8.05
CA ARG A 139 -53.45 28.75 6.83
C ARG A 139 -52.03 29.31 6.93
N THR A 140 -51.87 30.53 7.44
CA THR A 140 -50.56 31.16 7.59
C THR A 140 -49.71 30.49 8.66
N GLU A 141 -50.30 30.06 9.77
CA GLU A 141 -49.63 29.33 10.84
C GLU A 141 -49.13 27.98 10.31
N THR A 142 -49.99 27.24 9.61
CA THR A 142 -49.60 25.97 8.97
C THR A 142 -48.47 26.18 7.96
N ALA A 143 -48.52 27.24 7.14
CA ALA A 143 -47.45 27.54 6.18
C ALA A 143 -46.13 27.93 6.87
N LEU A 144 -46.21 28.63 8.01
CA LEU A 144 -45.04 28.99 8.81
C LEU A 144 -44.41 27.76 9.47
N GLU A 145 -45.23 26.86 10.03
CA GLU A 145 -44.77 25.59 10.60
C GLU A 145 -44.05 24.74 9.54
N GLN A 146 -44.65 24.59 8.35
CA GLN A 146 -44.04 23.85 7.25
C GLN A 146 -42.70 24.44 6.80
N ARG A 147 -42.61 25.78 6.69
CA ARG A 147 -41.34 26.46 6.34
C ARG A 147 -40.30 26.30 7.43
N THR A 148 -40.71 26.37 8.70
CA THR A 148 -39.80 26.18 9.84
C THR A 148 -39.27 24.75 9.88
N ALA A 149 -40.13 23.76 9.66
CA ALA A 149 -39.73 22.35 9.56
C ALA A 149 -38.77 22.12 8.37
N ALA A 150 -39.06 22.70 7.20
CA ALA A 150 -38.17 22.62 6.03
C ALA A 150 -36.81 23.29 6.29
N LEU A 151 -36.79 24.42 7.00
CA LEU A 151 -35.56 25.13 7.36
C LEU A 151 -34.70 24.29 8.32
N LEU A 152 -35.31 23.70 9.36
CA LEU A 152 -34.62 22.82 10.30
C LEU A 152 -34.07 21.57 9.59
N ALA A 153 -34.85 20.95 8.71
CA ALA A 153 -34.41 19.81 7.92
C ALA A 153 -33.23 20.17 7.00
N ALA A 154 -33.27 21.35 6.37
CA ALA A 154 -32.17 21.85 5.54
C ALA A 154 -30.91 22.13 6.38
N GLN A 155 -31.05 22.69 7.58
CA GLN A 155 -29.93 22.93 8.50
C GLN A 155 -29.25 21.63 8.94
N VAL A 156 -30.03 20.61 9.32
CA VAL A 156 -29.50 19.28 9.64
C VAL A 156 -28.76 18.71 8.43
N ARG A 157 -29.35 18.80 7.23
CA ARG A 157 -28.71 18.31 6.01
C ARG A 157 -27.40 19.02 5.69
N ILE A 158 -27.33 20.33 5.91
CA ILE A 158 -26.10 21.11 5.74
C ILE A 158 -25.02 20.62 6.71
N GLN A 159 -25.35 20.45 7.98
CA GLN A 159 -24.39 19.94 8.97
C GLN A 159 -23.88 18.54 8.64
N GLU A 160 -24.75 17.64 8.19
CA GLU A 160 -24.36 16.30 7.71
C GLU A 160 -23.38 16.37 6.53
N LEU A 161 -23.66 17.25 5.56
CA LEU A 161 -22.80 17.43 4.38
C LEU A 161 -21.46 18.07 4.76
N GLU A 162 -21.44 18.99 5.72
CA GLU A 162 -20.21 19.59 6.25
C GLU A 162 -19.34 18.54 6.96
N GLN A 163 -19.95 17.67 7.77
CA GLN A 163 -19.24 16.56 8.42
C GLN A 163 -18.68 15.57 7.40
N ALA A 164 -19.48 15.17 6.39
CA ALA A 164 -19.03 14.29 5.32
C ALA A 164 -17.87 14.92 4.54
N ARG A 165 -17.96 16.21 4.21
CA ARG A 165 -16.89 16.94 3.53
C ARG A 165 -15.61 17.03 4.37
N ALA A 166 -15.73 17.27 5.67
CA ALA A 166 -14.59 17.29 6.58
C ALA A 166 -13.89 15.92 6.65
N ALA A 167 -14.66 14.83 6.67
CA ALA A 167 -14.13 13.47 6.62
C ALA A 167 -13.41 13.19 5.29
N ASP A 168 -14.03 13.52 4.16
CA ASP A 168 -13.42 13.37 2.83
C ASP A 168 -12.11 14.18 2.70
N ASP A 169 -12.09 15.41 3.20
CA ASP A 169 -10.90 16.25 3.16
C ASP A 169 -9.79 15.70 4.08
N ALA A 170 -10.13 15.12 5.22
CA ALA A 170 -9.17 14.41 6.06
C ALA A 170 -8.58 13.18 5.36
N THR A 171 -9.42 12.36 4.71
CA THR A 171 -8.98 11.20 3.92
C THR A 171 -8.09 11.62 2.75
N ARG A 172 -8.45 12.68 2.00
CA ARG A 172 -7.62 13.22 0.92
C ARG A 172 -6.26 13.67 1.42
N ARG A 173 -6.20 14.38 2.56
CA ARG A 173 -4.92 14.80 3.16
C ARG A 173 -4.07 13.61 3.58
N ALA A 174 -4.66 12.59 4.18
CA ALA A 174 -3.96 11.37 4.56
C ALA A 174 -3.39 10.64 3.33
N GLN A 175 -4.20 10.48 2.27
CA GLN A 175 -3.76 9.88 1.02
C GLN A 175 -2.65 10.70 0.35
N GLN A 176 -2.75 12.03 0.34
CA GLN A 176 -1.70 12.89 -0.20
C GLN A 176 -0.39 12.72 0.59
N ALA A 177 -0.46 12.67 1.92
CA ALA A 177 0.72 12.45 2.76
C ALA A 177 1.35 11.07 2.49
N GLU A 178 0.54 10.02 2.30
CA GLU A 178 1.02 8.70 1.94
C GLU A 178 1.68 8.67 0.55
N ILE A 179 1.10 9.35 -0.44
CA ILE A 179 1.70 9.49 -1.77
C ILE A 179 3.06 10.16 -1.68
N GLU A 180 3.18 11.25 -0.91
CA GLU A 180 4.47 11.94 -0.75
C GLU A 180 5.50 11.08 0.01
N ARG A 181 5.08 10.31 1.02
CA ARG A 181 5.94 9.32 1.68
C ARG A 181 6.45 8.28 0.67
N LEU A 182 5.54 7.65 -0.09
CA LEU A 182 5.90 6.63 -1.07
C LEU A 182 6.82 7.18 -2.18
N LYS A 183 6.63 8.43 -2.59
CA LYS A 183 7.55 9.10 -3.53
C LYS A 183 8.95 9.28 -2.93
N ALA A 184 9.03 9.70 -1.67
CA ALA A 184 10.30 9.84 -0.96
C ALA A 184 11.01 8.48 -0.82
N ASP A 185 10.29 7.45 -0.40
CA ASP A 185 10.81 6.08 -0.26
C ASP A 185 11.31 5.53 -1.61
N ASN A 186 10.58 5.78 -2.71
CA ASN A 186 11.00 5.38 -4.05
C ASN A 186 12.25 6.13 -4.51
N ALA A 187 12.32 7.45 -4.26
CA ALA A 187 13.50 8.25 -4.58
C ALA A 187 14.73 7.80 -3.78
N GLU A 188 14.56 7.44 -2.50
CA GLU A 188 15.61 6.88 -1.67
C GLU A 188 16.07 5.51 -2.20
N GLY A 189 15.12 4.61 -2.51
CA GLY A 189 15.41 3.31 -3.10
C GLY A 189 16.15 3.41 -4.44
N ALA A 190 15.76 4.37 -5.30
CA ALA A 190 16.44 4.63 -6.56
C ALA A 190 17.89 5.13 -6.35
N ARG A 191 18.13 6.00 -5.36
CA ARG A 191 19.48 6.45 -4.98
C ARG A 191 20.32 5.30 -4.44
N ALA A 192 19.77 4.48 -3.55
CA ALA A 192 20.45 3.31 -2.99
C ALA A 192 20.83 2.31 -4.09
N LEU A 193 19.93 2.05 -5.05
CA LEU A 193 20.21 1.18 -6.19
C LEU A 193 21.29 1.75 -7.12
N ALA A 194 21.25 3.06 -7.39
CA ALA A 194 22.26 3.74 -8.20
C ALA A 194 23.64 3.66 -7.53
N GLN A 195 23.70 3.89 -6.21
CA GLN A 195 24.92 3.77 -5.43
C GLN A 195 25.46 2.34 -5.45
N ALA A 196 24.62 1.34 -5.18
CA ALA A 196 25.03 -0.06 -5.23
C ALA A 196 25.56 -0.46 -6.61
N ARG A 197 24.92 -0.01 -7.69
CA ARG A 197 25.40 -0.25 -9.07
C ARG A 197 26.76 0.41 -9.32
N ALA A 198 26.98 1.62 -8.84
CA ALA A 198 28.27 2.30 -8.95
C ALA A 198 29.36 1.53 -8.17
N ASP A 199 29.07 1.15 -6.92
CA ASP A 199 30.00 0.39 -6.07
C ASP A 199 30.36 -0.96 -6.71
N PHE A 200 29.37 -1.71 -7.21
CA PHE A 200 29.62 -2.95 -7.96
C PHE A 200 30.44 -2.70 -9.22
N GLY A 201 30.19 -1.61 -9.95
CA GLY A 201 31.02 -1.21 -11.09
C GLY A 201 32.48 -1.05 -10.70
N THR A 202 32.76 -0.32 -9.63
CA THR A 202 34.14 -0.13 -9.13
C THR A 202 34.79 -1.44 -8.68
N GLN A 203 34.03 -2.35 -8.06
CA GLN A 203 34.53 -3.66 -7.65
C GLN A 203 34.86 -4.54 -8.87
N LEU A 204 34.01 -4.53 -9.90
CA LEU A 204 34.26 -5.26 -11.14
C LEU A 204 35.50 -4.75 -11.86
N ASP A 205 35.70 -3.43 -11.92
CA ASP A 205 36.88 -2.85 -12.54
C ASP A 205 38.16 -3.20 -11.76
N ARG A 206 38.12 -3.19 -10.43
CA ARG A 206 39.25 -3.68 -9.60
C ARG A 206 39.56 -5.15 -9.86
N LEU A 207 38.55 -6.01 -9.94
CA LEU A 207 38.73 -7.43 -10.23
C LEU A 207 39.30 -7.66 -11.64
N ARG A 208 38.87 -6.88 -12.64
CA ARG A 208 39.43 -6.91 -14.00
C ARG A 208 40.89 -6.49 -14.01
N ASP A 209 41.22 -5.43 -13.28
CA ASP A 209 42.60 -4.95 -13.15
C ASP A 209 43.50 -5.98 -12.45
N ASP A 210 43.03 -6.61 -11.37
CA ASP A 210 43.76 -7.67 -10.68
C ASP A 210 43.96 -8.90 -11.57
N ALA A 211 42.92 -9.31 -12.32
CA ALA A 211 43.01 -10.40 -13.27
C ALA A 211 44.02 -10.08 -14.38
N SER A 212 43.98 -8.88 -14.94
CA SER A 212 44.95 -8.41 -15.95
C SER A 212 46.39 -8.45 -15.42
N ARG A 213 46.63 -7.93 -14.20
CA ARG A 213 47.95 -8.01 -13.54
C ARG A 213 48.39 -9.45 -13.30
N ALA A 214 47.48 -10.34 -12.92
CA ALA A 214 47.80 -11.76 -12.73
C ALA A 214 48.17 -12.44 -14.06
N GLU A 215 47.43 -12.17 -15.13
CA GLU A 215 47.76 -12.65 -16.49
C GLU A 215 49.12 -12.13 -16.96
N GLU A 216 49.43 -10.85 -16.73
CA GLU A 216 50.74 -10.27 -17.08
C GLU A 216 51.89 -10.95 -16.32
N ARG A 217 51.69 -11.22 -15.02
CA ARG A 217 52.66 -11.96 -14.19
C ARG A 217 52.84 -13.38 -14.70
N LEU A 218 51.75 -14.07 -15.05
CA LEU A 218 51.78 -15.41 -15.62
C LEU A 218 52.54 -15.42 -16.95
N ARG A 219 52.21 -14.53 -17.88
CA ARG A 219 52.92 -14.37 -19.17
C ARG A 219 54.40 -14.05 -18.95
N ALA A 220 54.74 -13.25 -17.94
CA ALA A 220 56.13 -12.96 -17.59
C ALA A 220 56.87 -14.18 -17.00
N SER A 221 56.22 -15.01 -16.18
CA SER A 221 56.79 -16.28 -15.72
C SER A 221 56.94 -17.30 -16.85
N GLU A 222 55.94 -17.42 -17.74
CA GLU A 222 56.02 -18.30 -18.91
C GLU A 222 57.17 -17.91 -19.83
N ARG A 223 57.35 -16.62 -20.13
CA ARG A 223 58.49 -16.12 -20.92
C ARG A 223 59.84 -16.45 -20.27
N ARG A 224 59.95 -16.29 -18.95
CA ARG A 224 61.18 -16.64 -18.21
C ARG A 224 61.46 -18.14 -18.26
N ALA A 225 60.45 -18.97 -18.02
CA ALA A 225 60.56 -20.42 -18.10
C ALA A 225 60.96 -20.89 -19.50
N LEU A 226 60.37 -20.32 -20.56
CA LEU A 226 60.75 -20.63 -21.94
C LEU A 226 62.21 -20.24 -22.25
N GLN A 227 62.67 -19.09 -21.75
CA GLN A 227 64.07 -18.67 -21.89
C GLN A 227 65.02 -19.59 -21.11
N GLU A 228 64.64 -20.06 -19.93
CA GLU A 228 65.41 -21.01 -19.14
C GLU A 228 65.50 -22.37 -19.82
N ILE A 229 64.37 -22.89 -20.33
CA ILE A 229 64.34 -24.10 -21.16
C ILE A 229 65.27 -23.95 -22.38
N GLU A 230 65.25 -22.81 -23.05
CA GLU A 230 66.12 -22.57 -24.20
C GLU A 230 67.61 -22.48 -23.80
N ARG A 231 67.93 -21.85 -22.66
CA ARG A 231 69.30 -21.84 -22.12
C ARG A 231 69.78 -23.25 -21.77
N GLU A 232 68.93 -24.06 -21.13
CA GLU A 232 69.21 -25.46 -20.81
C GLU A 232 69.38 -26.31 -22.08
N ARG A 233 68.55 -26.10 -23.11
CA ARG A 233 68.72 -26.72 -24.43
C ARG A 233 70.05 -26.34 -25.09
N GLN A 234 70.46 -25.08 -24.99
CA GLN A 234 71.75 -24.64 -25.50
C GLN A 234 72.93 -25.19 -24.69
N ALA A 235 72.81 -25.26 -23.36
CA ALA A 235 73.83 -25.84 -22.49
C ALA A 235 73.99 -27.33 -22.74
N THR A 236 72.89 -28.09 -22.81
CA THR A 236 72.88 -29.51 -23.17
C THR A 236 73.44 -29.74 -24.57
N ALA A 237 73.11 -28.91 -25.57
CA ALA A 237 73.70 -28.99 -26.90
C ALA A 237 75.22 -28.71 -26.91
N ARG A 238 75.72 -27.79 -26.06
CA ARG A 238 77.17 -27.54 -25.88
C ARG A 238 77.86 -28.73 -25.22
N LEU A 239 77.31 -29.24 -24.12
CA LEU A 239 77.84 -30.41 -23.41
C LEU A 239 77.84 -31.65 -24.31
N GLN A 240 76.81 -31.84 -25.14
CA GLN A 240 76.77 -32.93 -26.11
C GLN A 240 77.93 -32.80 -27.12
N LYS A 241 78.18 -31.60 -27.66
CA LYS A 241 79.32 -31.36 -28.56
C LYS A 241 80.68 -31.58 -27.89
N GLU A 242 80.82 -31.18 -26.62
CA GLU A 242 82.04 -31.42 -25.86
C GLU A 242 82.25 -32.92 -25.60
N LEU A 243 81.19 -33.64 -25.23
CA LEU A 243 81.21 -35.08 -25.06
C LEU A 243 81.59 -35.79 -26.36
N ASP A 244 80.95 -35.44 -27.48
CA ASP A 244 81.28 -35.95 -28.81
C ASP A 244 82.75 -35.66 -29.19
N ALA A 245 83.26 -34.46 -28.87
CA ALA A 245 84.67 -34.10 -29.10
C ALA A 245 85.63 -34.87 -28.19
N THR A 246 85.28 -35.13 -26.93
CA THR A 246 86.10 -35.97 -26.03
C THR A 246 86.11 -37.43 -26.46
N ASN A 247 84.98 -37.97 -26.92
CA ASN A 247 84.88 -39.30 -27.49
C ASN A 247 85.73 -39.39 -28.76
N ALA A 248 85.64 -38.42 -29.67
CA ALA A 248 86.49 -38.39 -30.87
C ALA A 248 88.00 -38.36 -30.52
N ARG A 249 88.41 -37.57 -29.52
CA ARG A 249 89.80 -37.56 -29.03
C ARG A 249 90.21 -38.89 -28.38
N ALA A 250 89.30 -39.54 -27.66
CA ALA A 250 89.54 -40.86 -27.08
C ALA A 250 89.70 -41.91 -28.19
N ASP A 251 88.80 -41.91 -29.19
CA ASP A 251 88.86 -42.77 -30.37
C ASP A 251 90.16 -42.56 -31.17
N GLU A 252 90.61 -41.31 -31.34
CA GLU A 252 91.90 -41.00 -31.98
C GLU A 252 93.09 -41.54 -31.20
N ARG A 253 93.08 -41.38 -29.86
CA ARG A 253 94.11 -41.94 -28.97
C ARG A 253 94.11 -43.46 -29.01
N ASP A 254 92.95 -44.09 -28.96
CA ASP A 254 92.80 -45.54 -29.06
C ASP A 254 93.28 -46.04 -30.42
N ALA A 255 92.94 -45.36 -31.50
CA ALA A 255 93.44 -45.67 -32.84
C ALA A 255 94.96 -45.50 -32.94
N ARG A 256 95.55 -44.52 -32.24
CA ARG A 256 97.00 -44.33 -32.15
C ARG A 256 97.66 -45.44 -31.33
N LEU A 257 97.13 -45.76 -30.16
CA LEU A 257 97.63 -46.85 -29.31
C LEU A 257 97.54 -48.19 -30.04
N ARG A 258 96.44 -48.47 -30.75
CA ARG A 258 96.31 -49.65 -31.62
C ARG A 258 97.39 -49.69 -32.71
N ARG A 259 97.69 -48.55 -33.34
CA ARG A 259 98.79 -48.44 -34.31
C ARG A 259 100.16 -48.68 -33.68
N GLU A 260 100.42 -48.10 -32.50
CA GLU A 260 101.67 -48.30 -31.76
C GLU A 260 101.84 -49.74 -31.30
N ILE A 261 100.79 -50.37 -30.76
CA ILE A 261 100.77 -51.79 -30.42
C ILE A 261 101.03 -52.64 -31.66
N GLY A 262 100.36 -52.35 -32.79
CA GLY A 262 100.60 -53.05 -34.06
C GLY A 262 102.05 -52.89 -34.57
N ALA A 263 102.65 -51.71 -34.43
CA ALA A 263 104.04 -51.47 -34.76
C ALA A 263 105.01 -52.23 -33.84
N LEU A 264 104.75 -52.25 -32.53
CA LEU A 264 105.53 -53.02 -31.56
C LEU A 264 105.39 -54.52 -31.80
N GLN A 265 104.19 -55.01 -32.14
CA GLN A 265 103.98 -56.41 -32.54
C GLN A 265 104.75 -56.75 -33.82
N ALA A 266 104.79 -55.86 -34.81
CA ALA A 266 105.60 -56.04 -36.02
C ALA A 266 107.11 -56.06 -35.72
N GLN A 267 107.59 -55.16 -34.84
CA GLN A 267 108.99 -55.17 -34.38
C GLN A 267 109.33 -56.46 -33.60
N LEU A 268 108.41 -56.95 -32.77
CA LEU A 268 108.57 -58.21 -32.06
C LEU A 268 108.63 -59.37 -33.06
N ALA A 269 107.73 -59.43 -34.03
CA ALA A 269 107.73 -60.44 -35.08
C ALA A 269 109.03 -60.40 -35.92
N ASP A 270 109.51 -59.21 -36.29
CA ASP A 270 110.77 -59.04 -37.01
C ASP A 270 111.98 -59.47 -36.18
N SER A 271 112.04 -59.12 -34.89
CA SER A 271 113.10 -59.59 -33.99
C SER A 271 113.06 -61.11 -33.76
N GLN A 272 111.88 -61.70 -33.61
CA GLN A 272 111.69 -63.15 -33.55
C GLN A 272 112.12 -63.83 -34.86
N HIS A 273 111.79 -63.25 -36.02
CA HIS A 273 112.26 -63.75 -37.31
C HIS A 273 113.78 -63.67 -37.42
N ARG A 274 114.40 -62.55 -37.02
CA ARG A 274 115.87 -62.42 -36.99
C ARG A 274 116.51 -63.43 -36.04
N CYS A 275 115.93 -63.67 -34.88
CA CYS A 275 116.38 -64.73 -33.97
C CYS A 275 116.29 -66.10 -34.64
N GLY A 276 115.17 -66.43 -35.30
CA GLY A 276 115.03 -67.68 -36.05
C GLY A 276 116.02 -67.81 -37.22
N VAL A 277 116.32 -66.72 -37.94
CA VAL A 277 117.35 -66.70 -39.00
C VAL A 277 118.74 -66.90 -38.40
N LEU A 278 119.07 -66.24 -37.29
CA LEU A 278 120.35 -66.42 -36.59
C LEU A 278 120.49 -67.83 -36.02
N GLU A 279 119.42 -68.40 -35.46
CA GLU A 279 119.37 -69.80 -35.04
C GLU A 279 119.62 -70.73 -36.23
N GLY A 280 118.98 -70.50 -37.38
CA GLY A 280 119.23 -71.25 -38.61
C GLY A 280 120.65 -71.08 -39.16
N GLN A 281 121.25 -69.89 -39.09
CA GLN A 281 122.65 -69.67 -39.46
C GLN A 281 123.61 -70.37 -38.51
N LEU A 282 123.29 -70.40 -37.21
CA LEU A 282 124.09 -71.06 -36.19
C LEU A 282 124.00 -72.59 -36.32
N GLU A 283 122.82 -73.10 -36.65
CA GLU A 283 122.62 -74.51 -36.98
C GLU A 283 123.33 -74.87 -38.29
N GLY A 284 123.23 -74.04 -39.32
CA GLY A 284 124.00 -74.20 -40.57
C GLY A 284 125.51 -74.15 -40.36
N ALA A 285 126.01 -73.27 -39.49
CA ALA A 285 127.42 -73.20 -39.10
C ALA A 285 127.86 -74.43 -38.30
N ARG A 286 127.01 -74.96 -37.41
CA ARG A 286 127.25 -76.22 -36.69
C ARG A 286 127.30 -77.41 -37.64
N SER A 287 126.38 -77.49 -38.61
CA SER A 287 126.38 -78.53 -39.64
C SER A 287 127.62 -78.43 -40.55
N ALA A 288 128.01 -77.21 -40.95
CA ALA A 288 129.24 -76.98 -41.71
C ALA A 288 130.49 -77.36 -40.88
N GLN A 289 130.53 -77.01 -39.60
CA GLN A 289 131.61 -77.38 -38.69
C GLN A 289 131.68 -78.90 -38.46
N ALA A 290 130.54 -79.60 -38.40
CA ALA A 290 130.47 -81.06 -38.36
C ALA A 290 130.97 -81.71 -39.66
N ALA A 291 130.62 -81.16 -40.82
CA ALA A 291 131.12 -81.60 -42.12
C ALA A 291 132.64 -81.38 -42.26
N SER A 292 133.15 -80.20 -41.87
CA SER A 292 134.60 -79.92 -41.89
C SER A 292 135.39 -80.74 -40.87
N ALA A 293 134.78 -81.12 -39.73
CA ALA A 293 135.39 -82.07 -38.80
C ALA A 293 135.49 -83.48 -39.41
N ALA A 294 134.45 -83.94 -40.11
CA ALA A 294 134.48 -85.22 -40.82
C ALA A 294 135.53 -85.25 -41.96
N GLU A 295 135.69 -84.14 -42.70
CA GLU A 295 136.73 -84.00 -43.73
C GLU A 295 138.16 -83.98 -43.14
N LEU A 296 138.35 -83.35 -41.98
CA LEU A 296 139.65 -83.33 -41.28
C LEU A 296 140.06 -84.70 -40.73
N ASP A 297 139.10 -85.53 -40.31
CA ASP A 297 139.38 -86.89 -39.86
C ASP A 297 139.68 -87.82 -41.04
N ALA A 298 139.04 -87.63 -42.20
CA ALA A 298 139.37 -88.34 -43.44
C ALA A 298 140.81 -88.02 -43.93
N LEU A 299 141.22 -86.74 -43.89
CA LEU A 299 142.56 -86.30 -44.30
C LEU A 299 143.69 -86.71 -43.31
N ARG A 300 143.35 -86.99 -42.05
CA ARG A 300 144.30 -87.53 -41.06
C ARG A 300 144.56 -89.03 -41.25
N ALA A 301 143.58 -89.79 -41.75
CA ALA A 301 143.75 -91.21 -42.07
C ALA A 301 144.64 -91.43 -43.31
N GLU A 302 144.61 -90.52 -44.29
CA GLU A 302 145.36 -90.64 -45.55
C GLU A 302 146.87 -90.29 -45.40
N ARG A 303 147.26 -89.60 -44.33
CA ARG A 303 148.65 -89.11 -44.11
C ARG A 303 149.56 -90.08 -43.34
N ALA A 304 149.08 -91.27 -42.98
CA ALA A 304 149.80 -92.23 -42.13
C ALA A 304 150.69 -93.26 -42.88
N SER A 305 150.82 -93.22 -44.21
CA SER A 305 151.39 -94.34 -45.01
C SER A 305 152.58 -94.06 -45.96
N ALA A 306 153.37 -92.97 -45.84
CA ALA A 306 154.64 -92.88 -46.59
C ALA A 306 155.70 -91.90 -45.99
N PRO A 307 157.02 -92.12 -46.24
CA PRO A 307 158.09 -91.77 -45.30
C PRO A 307 158.80 -90.42 -45.52
N ARG A 308 159.56 -90.05 -44.48
CA ARG A 308 160.21 -88.76 -44.14
C ARG A 308 161.39 -88.37 -45.05
N VAL A 309 161.47 -87.07 -45.35
CA VAL A 309 162.73 -86.32 -45.48
C VAL A 309 162.56 -84.92 -44.85
N THR A 310 163.38 -84.64 -43.83
CA THR A 310 163.71 -83.32 -43.25
C THR A 310 165.15 -82.96 -43.74
N PRO A 311 165.86 -81.84 -43.39
CA PRO A 311 165.57 -80.65 -42.56
C PRO A 311 166.16 -79.31 -43.11
N ARG A 312 165.92 -78.18 -42.40
CA ARG A 312 166.87 -77.08 -42.02
C ARG A 312 166.04 -75.89 -41.52
N ARG A 313 165.91 -75.54 -40.24
CA ARG A 313 166.86 -75.19 -39.15
C ARG A 313 167.50 -73.80 -39.31
N GLY A 314 167.08 -72.85 -38.48
CA GLY A 314 167.76 -71.58 -38.19
C GLY A 314 167.07 -70.82 -37.05
N PRO A 315 167.79 -70.18 -36.11
CA PRO A 315 167.56 -70.43 -34.69
C PRO A 315 167.39 -69.19 -33.78
N ILE A 316 166.72 -69.41 -32.62
CA ILE A 316 167.10 -69.02 -31.24
C ILE A 316 167.27 -67.53 -30.84
N ARG A 317 166.79 -67.25 -29.60
CA ARG A 317 167.24 -66.30 -28.54
C ARG A 317 166.34 -65.06 -28.25
N PRO A 318 166.39 -64.50 -27.01
CA PRO A 318 165.21 -64.24 -26.17
C PRO A 318 165.23 -62.81 -25.54
N VAL A 319 164.49 -62.65 -24.44
CA VAL A 319 164.55 -61.64 -23.34
C VAL A 319 163.73 -60.32 -23.45
N SER A 320 162.78 -60.20 -22.51
CA SER A 320 162.44 -59.08 -21.60
C SER A 320 162.05 -57.66 -22.04
N ALA A 321 160.94 -57.21 -21.43
CA ALA A 321 160.77 -55.98 -20.61
C ALA A 321 160.39 -54.60 -21.23
N VAL A 322 159.28 -54.07 -20.67
CA VAL A 322 159.05 -52.67 -20.19
C VAL A 322 158.62 -51.56 -21.19
N ARG A 323 157.32 -51.20 -21.05
CA ARG A 323 156.72 -49.86 -20.73
C ARG A 323 156.85 -48.64 -21.68
N ALA A 324 155.67 -48.00 -21.85
CA ALA A 324 155.34 -46.56 -21.94
C ALA A 324 155.37 -45.75 -23.27
N THR A 325 154.22 -45.09 -23.49
CA THR A 325 153.94 -43.71 -23.97
C THR A 325 153.95 -43.33 -25.48
N LYS A 326 152.73 -43.09 -26.02
CA LYS A 326 152.12 -41.88 -26.68
C LYS A 326 153.07 -40.76 -27.21
N PRO A 327 152.70 -39.93 -28.24
CA PRO A 327 151.41 -39.17 -28.34
C PRO A 327 150.86 -38.85 -29.79
N ILE A 328 149.55 -38.53 -29.97
CA ILE A 328 148.88 -37.22 -30.31
C ILE A 328 149.24 -36.64 -31.71
N ALA A 329 148.29 -36.36 -32.63
CA ALA A 329 147.46 -35.12 -32.76
C ALA A 329 146.24 -35.33 -33.70
N ARG A 330 144.98 -34.95 -33.38
CA ARG A 330 144.33 -33.60 -33.31
C ARG A 330 144.33 -32.87 -34.68
N ARG A 331 143.30 -32.16 -35.16
CA ARG A 331 142.09 -31.48 -34.62
C ARG A 331 141.28 -31.04 -35.89
N ARG A 332 140.03 -30.53 -35.89
CA ARG A 332 139.45 -29.45 -35.07
C ARG A 332 137.95 -29.30 -35.36
N VAL A 333 137.16 -29.18 -34.31
CA VAL A 333 136.03 -28.24 -34.22
C VAL A 333 136.58 -27.03 -33.44
N PRO A 334 135.99 -25.83 -33.54
CA PRO A 334 135.36 -25.32 -32.31
C PRO A 334 134.04 -24.55 -32.54
N LYS A 335 133.13 -24.81 -31.59
CA LYS A 335 131.95 -24.05 -31.11
C LYS A 335 132.42 -22.82 -30.27
N PRO A 336 131.62 -22.13 -29.43
CA PRO A 336 130.26 -21.56 -29.52
C PRO A 336 130.14 -20.15 -28.83
N ALA A 337 128.94 -19.56 -28.85
CA ALA A 337 128.22 -19.05 -27.67
C ALA A 337 126.72 -19.24 -27.93
#